data_AF-A0A7J2YYC9-F1
#
_entry.id   AF-A0A7J2YYC9-F1
#
_cell.length_a   1.000
_cell.length_b   1.000
_cell.length_c   1.000
_cell.angle_alpha   90.00
_cell.angle_beta   90.00
_cell.angle_gamma   90.00
#
_symmetry.space_group_name_H-M   'P 1'
#
loop_
_entity.id
_entity.type
_entity.pdbx_description
1 polymer ?
#
loop_
_entity_poly.entity_id
_entity_poly.type
_entity_poly.pdbx_seq_one_letter_code
_entity_poly.pdbx_strand_id
1 'polypeptide(L)'
;MALNWKQWTKKDIVFGIVVPVIVVLAIVGISRVPSLIGYGSESGGIVIGIVMELLELTVIVAVPLMLGLVWNQWAGGASGFLMGSFYAFYWSNSFHGISGSGTVLLAYILSAMLIGYMAGALNKRSEDFRRMLIAAIVATAIGGVIQFGVFQLSTANVVTGASGFILTLLPRLACGAIIPVVAKVFFWYGMAANKKINQ
;
A
#
# COMPACT_ATOMS: atom_id res chain seq x y z
N MET A 1 24.39 -22.99 4.71
CA MET A 1 23.81 -24.09 3.92
C MET A 1 23.02 -23.49 2.77
N ALA A 2 23.39 -23.79 1.53
CA ALA A 2 22.65 -23.33 0.35
C ALA A 2 21.36 -24.15 0.20
N LEU A 3 20.21 -23.47 0.14
CA LEU A 3 18.90 -24.10 -0.07
C LEU A 3 18.85 -24.68 -1.48
N ASN A 4 18.63 -25.99 -1.58
CA ASN A 4 18.51 -26.69 -2.85
C ASN A 4 17.07 -26.54 -3.37
N TRP A 5 16.88 -26.25 -4.67
CA TRP A 5 15.57 -26.06 -5.33
C TRP A 5 14.58 -27.22 -5.15
N LYS A 6 15.06 -28.40 -4.72
CA LYS A 6 14.24 -29.56 -4.38
C LYS A 6 13.69 -29.57 -2.95
N GLN A 7 14.03 -28.59 -2.10
CA GLN A 7 13.66 -28.54 -0.68
C GLN A 7 12.48 -27.61 -0.39
N TRP A 8 11.52 -27.49 -1.32
CA TRP A 8 10.35 -26.64 -1.10
C TRP A 8 9.43 -27.28 -0.05
N THR A 9 9.22 -26.57 1.04
CA THR A 9 8.26 -26.98 2.06
C THR A 9 6.85 -26.59 1.65
N LYS A 10 5.83 -27.26 2.19
CA LYS A 10 4.41 -26.90 1.95
C LYS A 10 4.12 -25.42 2.29
N LYS A 11 4.85 -24.85 3.26
CA LYS A 11 4.76 -23.42 3.60
C LYS A 11 5.28 -22.54 2.46
N ASP A 12 6.36 -22.91 1.78
CA ASP A 12 6.91 -22.15 0.66
C ASP A 12 5.93 -22.08 -0.52
N ILE A 13 5.18 -23.15 -0.77
CA ILE A 13 4.13 -23.17 -1.81
C ILE A 13 2.93 -22.29 -1.41
N VAL A 14 2.49 -22.36 -0.15
CA VAL A 14 1.36 -21.55 0.32
C VAL A 14 1.69 -20.05 0.30
N PHE A 15 2.86 -19.66 0.82
CA PHE A 15 3.26 -18.26 0.85
C PHE A 15 3.77 -17.74 -0.51
N GLY A 16 4.35 -18.60 -1.34
CA GLY A 16 4.90 -18.23 -2.64
C GLY A 16 3.87 -18.21 -3.78
N ILE A 17 2.77 -18.99 -3.67
CA ILE A 17 1.77 -19.13 -4.74
C ILE A 17 0.37 -18.81 -4.24
N VAL A 18 -0.10 -19.49 -3.19
CA VAL A 18 -1.51 -19.40 -2.77
C VAL A 18 -1.86 -18.00 -2.24
N VAL A 19 -1.01 -17.43 -1.37
CA VAL A 19 -1.24 -16.09 -0.83
C VAL A 19 -1.20 -15.02 -1.93
N PRO A 20 -0.20 -14.96 -2.83
CA PRO A 20 -0.23 -14.05 -3.97
C PRO A 20 -1.47 -14.18 -4.86
N VAL A 21 -1.91 -15.42 -5.15
CA VAL A 21 -3.11 -15.66 -5.96
C VAL A 21 -4.37 -15.14 -5.26
N ILE A 22 -4.53 -15.38 -3.95
CA ILE A 22 -5.66 -14.84 -3.18
C ILE A 22 -5.64 -13.31 -3.18
N VAL A 23 -4.47 -12.69 -3.02
CA VAL A 23 -4.34 -11.23 -3.08
C VAL A 23 -4.73 -10.70 -4.46
N VAL A 24 -4.28 -11.34 -5.54
CA VAL A 24 -4.68 -10.97 -6.91
C VAL A 24 -6.19 -11.13 -7.08
N LEU A 25 -6.79 -12.22 -6.60
CA LEU A 25 -8.23 -12.44 -6.66
C LEU A 25 -9.01 -11.41 -5.85
N ALA A 26 -8.50 -10.96 -4.70
CA ALA A 26 -9.10 -9.89 -3.93
C ALA A 26 -9.04 -8.55 -4.66
N ILE A 27 -7.90 -8.21 -5.28
CA ILE A 27 -7.73 -6.99 -6.09
C ILE A 27 -8.68 -7.01 -7.30
N VAL A 28 -8.72 -8.13 -8.03
CA VAL A 28 -9.60 -8.31 -9.18
C VAL A 28 -11.08 -8.31 -8.76
N GLY A 29 -11.40 -8.92 -7.62
CA GLY A 29 -12.74 -8.92 -7.05
C GLY A 29 -13.21 -7.49 -6.77
N ILE A 30 -12.39 -6.70 -6.06
CA ILE A 30 -12.67 -5.28 -5.77
C ILE A 30 -12.79 -4.46 -7.06
N SER A 31 -11.92 -4.67 -8.05
CA SER A 31 -11.99 -3.94 -9.32
C SER A 31 -13.19 -4.29 -10.19
N ARG A 32 -13.85 -5.43 -9.94
CA ARG A 32 -15.08 -5.87 -10.62
C ARG A 32 -16.37 -5.52 -9.87
N VAL A 33 -16.30 -5.05 -8.63
CA VAL A 33 -17.45 -4.51 -7.88
C VAL A 33 -18.25 -3.47 -8.71
N PRO A 34 -17.61 -2.53 -9.43
CA PRO A 34 -18.31 -1.59 -10.30
C PRO A 34 -19.18 -2.26 -11.38
N SER A 35 -18.73 -3.38 -11.93
CA SER A 35 -19.44 -4.13 -12.98
C SER A 35 -20.54 -5.06 -12.44
N LEU A 36 -20.48 -5.44 -11.17
CA LEU A 36 -21.45 -6.34 -10.53
C LEU A 36 -22.67 -5.62 -9.96
N ILE A 37 -22.53 -4.34 -9.60
CA ILE A 37 -23.58 -3.61 -8.88
C ILE A 37 -24.41 -2.66 -9.79
N GLY A 38 -24.08 -2.54 -11.09
CA GLY A 38 -24.95 -1.90 -12.08
C GLY A 38 -25.39 -0.48 -11.71
N TYR A 39 -24.47 0.48 -11.79
CA TYR A 39 -24.71 1.83 -11.27
C TYR A 39 -25.31 2.78 -12.33
N GLY A 40 -26.64 2.90 -12.33
CA GLY A 40 -27.40 3.80 -13.21
C GLY A 40 -27.87 5.14 -12.58
N SER A 41 -27.41 5.51 -11.38
CA SER A 41 -27.86 6.73 -10.68
C SER A 41 -26.73 7.49 -9.98
N GLU A 42 -26.95 8.76 -9.64
CA GLU A 42 -25.98 9.69 -9.02
C GLU A 42 -25.30 9.15 -7.74
N SER A 43 -25.93 8.20 -7.04
CA SER A 43 -25.34 7.46 -5.91
C SER A 43 -24.19 6.52 -6.31
N GLY A 44 -24.08 6.15 -7.58
CA GLY A 44 -23.00 5.32 -8.12
C GLY A 44 -21.64 6.02 -8.11
N GLY A 45 -21.61 7.34 -8.30
CA GLY A 45 -20.38 8.12 -8.28
C GLY A 45 -19.70 8.13 -6.91
N ILE A 46 -20.49 8.17 -5.83
CA ILE A 46 -19.99 8.12 -4.44
C ILE A 46 -19.39 6.75 -4.14
N VAL A 47 -20.08 5.67 -4.54
CA VAL A 47 -19.58 4.31 -4.32
C VAL A 47 -18.32 4.04 -5.12
N ILE A 48 -18.27 4.50 -6.39
CA ILE A 48 -17.05 4.43 -7.21
C ILE A 48 -15.91 5.20 -6.54
N GLY A 49 -16.16 6.43 -6.06
CA GLY A 49 -15.16 7.22 -5.35
C GLY A 49 -14.61 6.51 -4.11
N ILE A 50 -15.48 5.94 -3.27
CA ILE A 50 -15.09 5.20 -2.07
C ILE A 50 -14.29 3.93 -2.44
N VAL A 51 -14.75 3.17 -3.43
CA VAL A 51 -14.07 1.93 -3.84
C VAL A 51 -12.69 2.23 -4.43
N MET A 52 -12.55 3.30 -5.23
CA MET A 52 -11.27 3.72 -5.78
C MET A 52 -10.31 4.19 -4.68
N GLU A 53 -10.79 4.98 -3.71
CA GLU A 53 -9.97 5.41 -2.56
C GLU A 53 -9.55 4.21 -1.70
N LEU A 54 -10.45 3.27 -1.43
CA LEU A 54 -10.11 2.05 -0.69
C LEU A 54 -9.10 1.18 -1.43
N LEU A 55 -9.23 1.05 -2.76
CA LEU A 55 -8.26 0.35 -3.60
C LEU A 55 -6.89 1.03 -3.52
N GLU A 56 -6.86 2.37 -3.64
CA GLU A 56 -5.65 3.16 -3.51
C GLU A 56 -4.98 2.93 -2.16
N LEU A 57 -5.70 3.12 -1.05
CA LEU A 57 -5.18 2.96 0.29
C LEU A 57 -4.71 1.52 0.56
N THR A 58 -5.40 0.52 0.04
CA THR A 58 -5.01 -0.88 0.23
C THR A 58 -3.70 -1.18 -0.51
N VAL A 59 -3.60 -0.76 -1.76
CA VAL A 59 -2.49 -1.09 -2.66
C VAL A 59 -1.26 -0.23 -2.37
N ILE A 60 -1.43 1.09 -2.24
CA ILE A 60 -0.34 2.06 -2.08
C ILE A 60 0.12 2.20 -0.64
N VAL A 61 -0.78 2.05 0.34
CA VAL A 61 -0.47 2.32 1.75
C VAL A 61 -0.40 1.02 2.54
N ALA A 62 -1.47 0.24 2.58
CA ALA A 62 -1.59 -0.89 3.51
C ALA A 62 -0.56 -2.00 3.23
N VAL A 63 -0.44 -2.46 1.98
CA VAL A 63 0.50 -3.54 1.63
C VAL A 63 1.96 -3.14 1.86
N PRO A 64 2.45 -1.99 1.34
CA PRO A 64 3.84 -1.58 1.56
C PRO A 64 4.16 -1.32 3.03
N LEU A 65 3.22 -0.69 3.75
CA LEU A 65 3.34 -0.43 5.18
C LEU A 65 3.43 -1.73 5.99
N MET A 66 2.56 -2.71 5.72
CA MET A 66 2.56 -4.00 6.41
C MET A 66 3.89 -4.73 6.19
N LEU A 67 4.36 -4.83 4.95
CA LEU A 67 5.61 -5.50 4.63
C LEU A 67 6.84 -4.75 5.17
N GLY A 68 6.77 -3.42 5.22
CA GLY A 68 7.76 -2.58 5.88
C GLY A 68 7.86 -2.90 7.38
N LEU A 69 6.73 -2.89 8.09
CA LEU A 69 6.67 -3.11 9.53
C LEU A 69 7.06 -4.54 9.94
N VAL A 70 6.58 -5.55 9.19
CA VAL A 70 6.72 -6.98 9.53
C VAL A 70 8.07 -7.55 9.06
N TRP A 71 8.55 -7.13 7.88
CA TRP A 71 9.76 -7.71 7.28
C TRP A 71 10.97 -6.79 7.37
N ASN A 72 10.99 -5.67 6.64
CA ASN A 72 12.07 -4.67 6.64
C ASN A 72 11.81 -3.57 5.59
N GLN A 73 12.67 -2.53 5.61
CA GLN A 73 12.65 -1.40 4.68
C GLN A 73 12.73 -1.80 3.19
N TRP A 74 13.45 -2.87 2.85
CA TRP A 74 13.56 -3.32 1.45
C TRP A 74 12.29 -4.04 0.98
N ALA A 75 11.71 -4.89 1.84
CA ALA A 75 10.43 -5.54 1.55
C ALA A 75 9.30 -4.51 1.42
N GLY A 76 9.24 -3.52 2.31
CA GLY A 76 8.30 -2.41 2.23
C GLY A 76 8.51 -1.55 0.99
N GLY A 77 9.75 -1.15 0.69
CA GLY A 77 10.06 -0.34 -0.49
C GLY A 77 9.78 -1.06 -1.83
N ALA A 78 10.17 -2.34 -1.94
CA ALA A 78 9.96 -3.13 -3.14
C ALA A 78 8.46 -3.41 -3.38
N SER A 79 7.72 -3.74 -2.33
CA SER A 79 6.26 -3.88 -2.45
C SER A 79 5.59 -2.56 -2.76
N GLY A 80 6.05 -1.45 -2.20
CA GLY A 80 5.62 -0.10 -2.59
C GLY A 80 5.82 0.19 -4.06
N PHE A 81 6.98 -0.16 -4.61
CA PHE A 81 7.24 0.00 -6.05
C PHE A 81 6.29 -0.83 -6.90
N LEU A 82 6.13 -2.12 -6.59
CA LEU A 82 5.28 -3.03 -7.37
C LEU A 82 3.81 -2.62 -7.29
N MET A 83 3.30 -2.40 -6.08
CA MET A 83 1.90 -2.05 -5.84
C MET A 83 1.57 -0.66 -6.39
N GLY A 84 2.45 0.31 -6.17
CA GLY A 84 2.34 1.64 -6.76
C GLY A 84 2.35 1.61 -8.29
N SER A 85 3.17 0.73 -8.91
CA SER A 85 3.18 0.56 -10.36
C SER A 85 1.89 -0.05 -10.89
N PHE A 86 1.33 -1.07 -10.21
CA PHE A 86 0.03 -1.63 -10.60
C PHE A 86 -1.09 -0.62 -10.50
N TYR A 87 -1.13 0.18 -9.42
CA TYR A 87 -2.12 1.24 -9.29
C TYR A 87 -1.93 2.33 -10.35
N ALA A 88 -0.69 2.72 -10.64
CA ALA A 88 -0.39 3.67 -11.71
C ALA A 88 -0.87 3.16 -13.07
N PHE A 89 -0.65 1.90 -13.42
CA PHE A 89 -1.18 1.33 -14.66
C PHE A 89 -2.71 1.32 -14.70
N TYR A 90 -3.35 0.96 -13.59
CA TYR A 90 -4.81 0.99 -13.48
C TYR A 90 -5.37 2.41 -13.65
N TRP A 91 -4.75 3.40 -13.00
CA TRP A 91 -5.12 4.81 -13.12
C TRP A 91 -4.90 5.33 -14.55
N SER A 92 -3.74 5.03 -15.15
CA SER A 92 -3.42 5.42 -16.53
C SER A 92 -4.44 4.87 -17.54
N ASN A 93 -4.87 3.63 -17.36
CA ASN A 93 -5.91 3.02 -18.20
C ASN A 93 -7.28 3.69 -18.00
N SER A 94 -7.61 4.10 -16.78
CA SER A 94 -8.89 4.74 -16.44
C SER A 94 -8.98 6.19 -16.92
N PHE A 95 -7.84 6.89 -17.01
CA PHE A 95 -7.75 8.31 -17.31
C PHE A 95 -6.84 8.59 -18.52
N HIS A 96 -6.90 7.72 -19.53
CA HIS A 96 -6.02 7.82 -20.70
C HIS A 96 -6.19 9.18 -21.40
N GLY A 97 -5.09 9.75 -21.88
CA GLY A 97 -5.11 10.99 -22.68
C GLY A 97 -5.13 12.31 -21.88
N ILE A 98 -5.15 12.29 -20.54
CA ILE A 98 -5.05 13.51 -19.74
C ILE A 98 -3.60 14.03 -19.69
N SER A 99 -3.40 15.29 -20.10
CA SER A 99 -2.11 15.98 -20.03
C SER A 99 -1.69 16.25 -18.58
N GLY A 100 -0.46 15.87 -18.22
CA GLY A 100 0.07 15.95 -16.85
C GLY A 100 -0.07 14.66 -16.03
N SER A 101 -0.66 13.61 -16.58
CA SER A 101 -0.82 12.29 -15.94
C SER A 101 0.49 11.66 -15.46
N GLY A 102 1.61 11.86 -16.18
CA GLY A 102 2.92 11.32 -15.82
C GLY A 102 3.36 11.66 -14.39
N THR A 103 3.13 12.88 -13.95
CA THR A 103 3.50 13.35 -12.60
C THR A 103 2.63 12.70 -11.52
N VAL A 104 1.33 12.49 -11.80
CA VAL A 104 0.40 11.80 -10.90
C VAL A 104 0.77 10.33 -10.74
N LEU A 105 1.12 9.67 -11.85
CA LEU A 105 1.57 8.27 -11.86
C LEU A 105 2.84 8.09 -11.02
N LEU A 106 3.81 9.01 -11.17
CA LEU A 106 5.02 9.02 -10.34
C LEU A 106 4.71 9.22 -8.86
N ALA A 107 3.74 10.08 -8.52
CA ALA A 107 3.34 10.31 -7.13
C ALA A 107 2.86 9.02 -6.46
N TYR A 108 2.06 8.21 -7.15
CA TYR A 108 1.57 6.92 -6.63
C TYR A 108 2.71 5.91 -6.39
N ILE A 109 3.68 5.84 -7.30
CA ILE A 109 4.82 4.92 -7.16
C ILE A 109 5.74 5.38 -6.01
N LEU A 110 6.14 6.65 -6.02
CA LEU A 110 7.10 7.19 -5.05
C LEU A 110 6.53 7.22 -3.63
N SER A 111 5.27 7.61 -3.46
CA SER A 111 4.63 7.60 -2.14
C SER A 111 4.55 6.19 -1.56
N ALA A 112 4.09 5.20 -2.35
CA ALA A 112 4.01 3.80 -1.92
C ALA A 112 5.39 3.26 -1.47
N MET A 113 6.42 3.49 -2.28
CA MET A 113 7.80 3.09 -1.97
C MET A 113 8.30 3.70 -0.67
N LEU A 114 8.12 5.02 -0.51
CA LEU A 114 8.59 5.74 0.65
C LEU A 114 7.87 5.29 1.92
N ILE A 115 6.54 5.12 1.88
CA ILE A 115 5.75 4.64 3.02
C ILE A 115 6.31 3.30 3.50
N GLY A 116 6.45 2.32 2.60
CA GLY A 116 6.95 1.00 2.97
C GLY A 116 8.40 1.01 3.46
N TYR A 117 9.28 1.77 2.80
CA TYR A 117 10.69 1.89 3.19
C TYR A 117 10.84 2.55 4.57
N MET A 118 10.19 3.69 4.79
CA MET A 118 10.26 4.43 6.06
C MET A 118 9.70 3.60 7.22
N ALA A 119 8.56 2.92 7.00
CA ALA A 119 7.97 2.07 8.03
C ALA A 119 8.95 0.99 8.51
N GLY A 120 9.64 0.32 7.58
CA GLY A 120 10.64 -0.69 7.92
C GLY A 120 11.91 -0.11 8.54
N ALA A 121 12.38 1.03 8.05
CA ALA A 121 13.59 1.69 8.55
C ALA A 121 13.41 2.24 9.98
N LEU A 122 12.23 2.79 10.28
CA LEU A 122 11.88 3.31 11.60
C LEU A 122 11.56 2.18 12.58
N ASN A 123 10.83 1.15 12.15
CA ASN A 123 10.48 0.03 13.03
C ASN A 123 11.69 -0.85 13.36
N LYS A 124 12.67 -0.99 12.45
CA LYS A 124 13.85 -1.88 12.58
C LYS A 124 13.50 -3.28 13.12
N ARG A 125 12.36 -3.84 12.66
CA ARG A 125 11.82 -5.14 13.10
C ARG A 125 11.54 -5.23 14.61
N SER A 126 11.25 -4.11 15.27
CA SER A 126 10.76 -4.13 16.65
C SER A 126 9.34 -4.69 16.69
N GLU A 127 9.07 -5.49 17.72
CA GLU A 127 7.74 -6.03 18.00
C GLU A 127 6.93 -5.10 18.93
N ASP A 128 7.54 -4.00 19.41
CA ASP A 128 6.87 -3.08 20.32
C ASP A 128 5.78 -2.33 19.57
N PHE A 129 4.52 -2.55 19.97
CA PHE A 129 3.36 -1.95 19.30
C PHE A 129 3.45 -0.43 19.24
N ARG A 130 3.94 0.21 20.31
CA ARG A 130 4.15 1.66 20.36
C ARG A 130 5.10 2.14 19.26
N ARG A 131 6.17 1.39 19.00
CA ARG A 131 7.15 1.74 17.96
C ARG A 131 6.59 1.49 16.57
N MET A 132 5.88 0.39 16.38
CA MET A 132 5.19 0.11 15.11
C MET A 132 4.17 1.20 14.76
N LEU A 133 3.37 1.63 15.74
CA LEU A 133 2.37 2.68 15.58
C LEU A 133 3.01 4.02 15.19
N ILE A 134 4.07 4.43 15.90
CA ILE A 134 4.78 5.68 15.60
C ILE A 134 5.42 5.61 14.21
N ALA A 135 6.11 4.51 13.89
CA ALA A 135 6.73 4.31 12.58
C ALA A 135 5.70 4.38 11.44
N ALA A 136 4.52 3.79 11.65
CA ALA A 136 3.47 3.78 10.65
C ALA A 136 2.79 5.15 10.46
N ILE A 137 2.48 5.86 11.55
CA ILE A 137 1.92 7.21 11.48
C ILE A 137 2.90 8.15 10.78
N VAL A 138 4.19 8.11 11.14
CA VAL A 138 5.21 8.96 10.51
C VAL A 138 5.39 8.63 9.03
N ALA A 139 5.46 7.35 8.68
CA ALA A 139 5.61 6.93 7.29
C ALA A 139 4.42 7.35 6.41
N THR A 140 3.19 7.16 6.91
CA THR A 140 1.97 7.54 6.19
C THR A 140 1.75 9.05 6.13
N ALA A 141 2.15 9.79 7.17
CA ALA A 141 2.13 11.26 7.17
C ALA A 141 3.04 11.82 6.08
N ILE A 142 4.31 11.42 6.07
CA ILE A 142 5.30 11.89 5.11
C ILE A 142 4.91 11.44 3.69
N GLY A 143 4.48 10.19 3.53
CA GLY A 143 4.00 9.67 2.26
C GLY A 143 2.82 10.46 1.69
N GLY A 144 1.84 10.81 2.54
CA GLY A 144 0.69 11.63 2.15
C GLY A 144 1.06 13.07 1.79
N VAL A 145 1.94 13.71 2.55
CA VAL A 145 2.45 15.05 2.25
C VAL A 145 3.20 15.07 0.91
N ILE A 146 4.07 14.09 0.68
CA ILE A 146 4.81 13.97 -0.58
C ILE A 146 3.86 13.71 -1.74
N GLN A 147 2.90 12.79 -1.60
CA GLN A 147 1.92 12.51 -2.65
C GLN A 147 1.14 13.76 -3.02
N PHE A 148 0.61 14.48 -2.02
CA PHE A 148 -0.12 15.73 -2.26
C PHE A 148 0.77 16.81 -2.88
N GLY A 149 2.03 16.92 -2.44
CA GLY A 149 2.99 17.87 -3.00
C GLY A 149 3.28 17.60 -4.48
N VAL A 150 3.50 16.34 -4.85
CA VAL A 150 3.72 15.95 -6.26
C VAL A 150 2.44 16.14 -7.08
N PHE A 151 1.26 15.92 -6.51
CA PHE A 151 0.00 16.22 -7.17
C PHE A 151 -0.15 17.70 -7.55
N GLN A 152 0.34 18.64 -6.73
CA GLN A 152 0.30 20.07 -7.09
C GLN A 152 1.17 20.44 -8.30
N LEU A 153 2.11 19.57 -8.69
CA LEU A 153 2.96 19.75 -9.86
C LEU A 153 2.32 19.25 -11.16
N SER A 154 1.09 18.70 -11.09
CA SER A 154 0.38 18.16 -12.24
C SER A 154 -0.84 18.99 -12.61
N THR A 155 -0.98 19.31 -13.91
CA THR A 155 -2.20 19.88 -14.48
C THR A 155 -3.36 18.89 -14.53
N ALA A 156 -3.10 17.59 -14.36
CA ALA A 156 -4.12 16.55 -14.30
C ALA A 156 -4.72 16.39 -12.90
N ASN A 157 -4.17 17.10 -11.90
CA ASN A 157 -4.59 16.94 -10.53
C ASN A 157 -5.90 17.67 -10.26
N VAL A 158 -6.87 16.90 -9.77
CA VAL A 158 -8.20 17.38 -9.38
C VAL A 158 -8.29 17.66 -7.87
N VAL A 159 -7.29 17.23 -7.10
CA VAL A 159 -7.25 17.29 -5.64
C VAL A 159 -6.36 18.46 -5.19
N THR A 160 -6.96 19.64 -5.04
CA THR A 160 -6.25 20.88 -4.67
C THR A 160 -6.83 21.53 -3.40
N GLY A 161 -6.10 22.48 -2.84
CA GLY A 161 -6.51 23.23 -1.66
C GLY A 161 -6.48 22.43 -0.34
N ALA A 162 -6.99 23.06 0.73
CA ALA A 162 -6.96 22.49 2.08
C ALA A 162 -7.85 21.24 2.21
N SER A 163 -8.98 21.21 1.52
CA SER A 163 -9.87 20.03 1.46
C SER A 163 -9.18 18.85 0.79
N GLY A 164 -8.52 19.08 -0.36
CA GLY A 164 -7.76 18.04 -1.05
C GLY A 164 -6.59 17.50 -0.22
N PHE A 165 -5.90 18.37 0.52
CA PHE A 165 -4.84 17.98 1.43
C PHE A 165 -5.35 17.06 2.55
N ILE A 166 -6.46 17.44 3.19
CA ILE A 166 -7.08 16.63 4.26
C ILE A 166 -7.57 15.29 3.72
N LEU A 167 -8.22 15.28 2.55
CA LEU A 167 -8.68 14.06 1.89
C LEU A 167 -7.53 13.13 1.50
N THR A 168 -6.35 13.66 1.17
CA THR A 168 -5.19 12.82 0.87
C THR A 168 -4.53 12.31 2.16
N LEU A 169 -4.33 13.17 3.15
CA LEU A 169 -3.53 12.87 4.34
C LEU A 169 -4.29 12.02 5.38
N LEU A 170 -5.55 12.37 5.65
CA LEU A 170 -6.30 11.82 6.78
C LEU A 170 -6.62 10.32 6.61
N PRO A 171 -7.05 9.83 5.43
CA PRO A 171 -7.25 8.39 5.22
C PRO A 171 -5.94 7.60 5.32
N ARG A 172 -4.81 8.18 4.88
CA ARG A 172 -3.48 7.55 5.01
C ARG A 172 -3.05 7.42 6.46
N LEU A 173 -3.26 8.47 7.26
CA LEU A 173 -3.00 8.44 8.70
C LEU A 173 -3.90 7.40 9.40
N ALA A 174 -5.16 7.29 9.01
CA ALA A 174 -6.07 6.27 9.52
C ALA A 174 -5.55 4.86 9.19
N CYS A 175 -5.12 4.60 7.94
CA CYS A 175 -4.42 3.36 7.60
C CYS A 175 -3.14 3.17 8.42
N GLY A 176 -2.36 4.23 8.64
CA GLY A 176 -1.18 4.24 9.48
C GLY A 176 -1.45 3.84 10.94
N ALA A 177 -2.66 4.09 11.45
CA ALA A 177 -3.08 3.66 12.78
C ALA A 177 -3.60 2.21 12.82
N ILE A 178 -4.30 1.77 11.76
CA ILE A 178 -4.93 0.45 11.68
C ILE A 178 -3.91 -0.66 11.39
N ILE A 179 -3.02 -0.46 10.42
CA ILE A 179 -2.10 -1.51 9.94
C ILE A 179 -1.12 -2.02 11.01
N PRO A 180 -0.60 -1.21 11.95
CA PRO A 180 0.19 -1.71 13.08
C PRO A 180 -0.53 -2.77 13.91
N VAL A 181 -1.87 -2.70 14.05
CA VAL A 181 -2.66 -3.70 14.77
C VAL A 181 -2.60 -5.03 14.02
N VAL A 182 -2.83 -5.00 12.71
CA VAL A 182 -2.73 -6.19 11.84
C VAL A 182 -1.31 -6.75 11.87
N ALA A 183 -0.30 -5.91 11.72
CA ALA A 183 1.10 -6.32 11.76
C ALA A 183 1.46 -6.96 13.11
N LYS A 184 0.92 -6.47 14.24
CA LYS A 184 1.13 -7.07 15.56
C LYS A 184 0.54 -8.49 15.66
N VAL A 185 -0.63 -8.71 15.05
CA VAL A 185 -1.21 -10.06 14.92
C VAL A 185 -0.29 -10.98 14.11
N PHE A 186 0.35 -10.49 13.05
CA PHE A 186 1.32 -11.28 12.27
C PHE A 186 2.56 -11.68 13.08
N PHE A 187 3.03 -10.81 14.00
CA PHE A 187 4.07 -11.18 14.96
C PHE A 187 3.62 -12.30 15.90
N TRP A 188 2.37 -12.29 16.40
CA TRP A 188 1.85 -13.35 17.28
C TRP A 188 1.84 -14.74 16.63
N TYR A 189 1.60 -14.81 15.32
CA TYR A 189 1.64 -16.07 14.56
C TYR A 189 3.03 -16.47 14.06
N GLY A 190 4.09 -15.72 14.43
CA GLY A 190 5.47 -16.02 14.01
C GLY A 190 5.70 -15.83 12.50
N MET A 191 4.86 -15.05 11.82
CA MET A 191 4.99 -14.75 10.39
C MET A 191 5.99 -13.61 10.11
N ALA A 192 6.48 -12.95 11.16
CA ALA A 192 7.45 -11.88 11.03
C ALA A 192 8.87 -12.39 10.83
N ALA A 193 9.70 -11.58 10.17
CA ALA A 193 11.09 -11.92 9.91
C ALA A 193 11.89 -11.95 11.22
N ASN A 194 12.14 -13.16 11.74
CA ASN A 194 12.96 -13.36 12.92
C ASN A 194 14.32 -12.66 12.76
N LYS A 195 14.69 -11.86 13.77
CA LYS A 195 16.06 -11.38 13.91
C LYS A 195 16.90 -12.64 14.14
N LYS A 196 17.67 -13.08 13.13
CA LYS A 196 18.76 -14.03 13.40
C LYS A 196 19.61 -13.37 14.46
N ILE A 197 19.50 -13.87 15.69
CA ILE A 197 20.48 -13.62 16.73
C ILE A 197 21.71 -14.37 16.20
N ASN A 198 22.55 -13.67 15.45
CA ASN A 198 23.93 -14.10 15.28
C ASN A 198 24.55 -13.99 16.69
N GLN A 199 24.49 -15.08 17.44
CA GLN A 199 25.58 -15.45 18.33
C GLN A 199 26.72 -15.98 17.48
#